data_AF-A0A6P1YT40-F1
#
_entry.id   AF-A0A6P1YT40-F1
#
_cell.length_a   1.000
_cell.length_b   1.000
_cell.length_c   1.000
_cell.angle_alpha   90.00
_cell.angle_beta   90.00
_cell.angle_gamma   90.00
#
_symmetry.space_group_name_H-M   'P 1'
#
loop_
_entity.id
_entity.type
_entity.pdbx_description
1 polymer ?
#
loop_
_entity_poly.entity_id
_entity_poly.type
_entity_poly.pdbx_seq_one_letter_code
_entity_poly.pdbx_strand_id
1 'polypeptide(L)'
;MIAQSYTIAPTLMAATTLPDLSDAVIQQRAREAPRAQGARVAAEGLSELAYRDRAAIQATLDTIAAADNPAATARDRARSIEADPEAIGALPGRAGTFWRKEDEERREAKGAVVDLAMAVEKYGDALAYERSEIQRAHRAEQARLSTPIPAPSRELAVVLTQPVGKAVEVLQKDRTLADELVKIVEAGRRRLSADDLREPGRVPDTYRHAAMLRDMHQQHARQQTLGREIGPVLTR
;
A
#
# COMPACT_ATOMS: atom_id res chain seq x y z
N MET A 1 -35.00 1.98 31.18
CA MET A 1 -33.82 2.04 30.29
C MET A 1 -33.13 0.69 30.32
N ILE A 2 -33.26 -0.10 29.25
CA ILE A 2 -32.68 -1.44 29.16
C ILE A 2 -31.23 -1.27 28.69
N ALA A 3 -30.28 -1.60 29.55
CA ALA A 3 -28.88 -1.71 29.19
C ALA A 3 -28.74 -2.89 28.21
N GLN A 4 -28.38 -2.61 26.96
CA GLN A 4 -27.99 -3.64 26.01
C GLN A 4 -26.66 -4.20 26.46
N SER A 5 -26.69 -5.34 27.14
CA SER A 5 -25.51 -6.18 27.37
C SER A 5 -25.04 -6.69 26.01
N TYR A 6 -24.03 -6.05 25.44
CA TYR A 6 -23.33 -6.60 24.28
C TYR A 6 -22.59 -7.85 24.74
N THR A 7 -23.19 -9.03 24.51
CA THR A 7 -22.48 -10.30 24.60
C THR A 7 -21.43 -10.30 23.49
N ILE A 8 -20.20 -9.94 23.85
CA ILE A 8 -19.04 -10.11 22.95
C ILE A 8 -18.97 -11.61 22.66
N ALA A 9 -19.31 -12.02 21.44
CA ALA A 9 -19.12 -13.39 21.03
C ALA A 9 -17.65 -13.78 21.29
N PRO A 10 -17.37 -14.98 21.81
CA PRO A 10 -15.98 -15.40 22.03
C PRO A 10 -15.21 -15.26 20.72
N THR A 11 -14.00 -14.68 20.78
CA THR A 11 -13.13 -14.49 19.61
C THR A 11 -11.80 -15.20 19.85
N LEU A 12 -11.22 -15.77 18.79
CA LEU A 12 -9.82 -16.24 18.82
C LEU A 12 -8.86 -15.06 18.83
N MET A 13 -9.22 -14.00 18.09
CA MET A 13 -8.47 -12.75 18.06
C MET A 13 -9.46 -11.59 17.96
N ALA A 14 -9.36 -10.66 18.91
CA ALA A 14 -10.20 -9.48 18.92
C ALA A 14 -9.80 -8.50 17.80
N ALA A 15 -10.77 -7.69 17.36
CA ALA A 15 -10.49 -6.55 16.51
C ALA A 15 -9.54 -5.59 17.23
N THR A 16 -8.60 -5.01 16.50
CA THR A 16 -7.65 -4.03 17.02
C THR A 16 -7.81 -2.73 16.24
N THR A 17 -7.91 -1.61 16.97
CA THR A 17 -7.95 -0.29 16.36
C THR A 17 -6.54 0.27 16.26
N LEU A 18 -6.11 0.59 15.05
CA LEU A 18 -4.87 1.32 14.80
C LEU A 18 -5.22 2.80 14.59
N PRO A 19 -4.61 3.75 15.33
CA PRO A 19 -4.91 5.17 15.18
C PRO A 19 -4.52 5.67 13.79
N ASP A 20 -5.14 6.76 13.37
CA ASP A 20 -4.82 7.42 12.10
C ASP A 20 -3.37 7.94 12.11
N LEU A 21 -2.74 7.93 10.94
CA LEU A 21 -1.44 8.59 10.76
C LEU A 21 -1.64 10.10 10.76
N SER A 22 -0.80 10.81 11.51
CA SER A 22 -0.73 12.26 11.40
C SER A 22 -0.21 12.68 10.04
N ASP A 23 -0.67 13.84 9.56
CA ASP A 23 -0.22 14.42 8.30
C ASP A 23 1.30 14.64 8.28
N ALA A 24 1.89 15.05 9.40
CA ALA A 24 3.34 15.23 9.52
C ALA A 24 4.12 13.93 9.24
N VAL A 25 3.64 12.80 9.74
CA VAL A 25 4.28 11.49 9.48
C VAL A 25 4.12 11.08 8.02
N ILE A 26 2.95 11.33 7.42
CA ILE A 26 2.70 11.05 6.00
C ILE A 26 3.62 11.90 5.12
N GLN A 27 3.73 13.20 5.41
CA GLN A 27 4.61 14.11 4.69
C GLN A 27 6.07 13.70 4.80
N GLN A 28 6.54 13.36 6.00
CA GLN A 28 7.91 12.93 6.22
C GLN A 28 8.24 11.65 5.44
N ARG A 29 7.41 10.62 5.56
CA ARG A 29 7.60 9.35 4.84
C ARG A 29 7.55 9.53 3.32
N ALA A 30 6.66 10.37 2.83
CA ALA A 30 6.58 10.66 1.39
C ALA A 30 7.84 11.36 0.87
N ARG A 31 8.45 12.26 1.66
CA ARG A 31 9.73 12.88 1.31
C ARG A 31 10.87 11.87 1.29
N GLU A 32 10.89 10.93 2.22
CA GLU A 32 11.93 9.89 2.31
C GLU A 32 11.77 8.77 1.28
N ALA A 33 10.61 8.68 0.62
CA ALA A 33 10.33 7.65 -0.36
C ALA A 33 11.31 7.71 -1.55
N PRO A 34 11.86 6.57 -2.02
CA PRO A 34 12.86 6.54 -3.09
C PRO A 34 12.43 7.27 -4.37
N ARG A 35 11.14 7.23 -4.72
CA ARG A 35 10.60 7.91 -5.90
C ARG A 35 10.68 9.43 -5.77
N ALA A 36 10.27 9.97 -4.62
CA ALA A 36 10.32 11.40 -4.34
C ALA A 36 11.78 11.89 -4.26
N GLN A 37 12.66 11.13 -3.61
CA GLN A 37 14.09 11.42 -3.56
C GLN A 37 14.73 11.40 -4.96
N GLY A 38 14.41 10.41 -5.80
CA GLY A 38 14.89 10.36 -7.18
C GLY A 38 14.45 11.57 -8.00
N ALA A 39 13.18 11.96 -7.89
CA ALA A 39 12.67 13.15 -8.58
C ALA A 39 13.31 14.45 -8.06
N ARG A 40 13.54 14.56 -6.74
CA ARG A 40 14.25 15.68 -6.12
C ARG A 40 15.66 15.83 -6.68
N VAL A 41 16.44 14.73 -6.67
CA VAL A 41 17.81 14.71 -7.19
C VAL A 41 17.86 15.08 -8.68
N ALA A 42 16.88 14.64 -9.47
CA ALA A 42 16.78 15.01 -10.88
C ALA A 42 16.55 16.52 -11.08
N ALA A 43 15.63 17.12 -10.31
CA ALA A 43 15.38 18.56 -10.36
C ALA A 43 16.61 19.36 -9.92
N GLU A 44 17.27 18.94 -8.84
CA GLU A 44 18.53 19.54 -8.39
C GLU A 44 19.63 19.45 -9.46
N GLY A 45 19.80 18.31 -10.13
CA GLY A 45 20.76 18.16 -11.23
C GLY A 45 20.47 19.06 -12.43
N LEU A 46 19.19 19.31 -12.73
CA LEU A 46 18.79 20.25 -13.79
C LEU A 46 18.98 21.70 -13.37
N SER A 47 18.84 22.01 -12.07
CA SER A 47 19.19 23.31 -11.50
C SER A 47 20.67 23.62 -11.68
N GLU A 48 21.54 22.63 -11.52
CA GLU A 48 22.97 22.77 -11.79
C GLU A 48 23.24 23.12 -13.27
N LEU A 49 22.53 22.50 -14.20
CA LEU A 49 22.68 22.80 -15.63
C LEU A 49 22.11 24.17 -16.01
N ALA A 50 20.96 24.55 -15.43
CA ALA A 50 20.29 25.81 -15.73
C ALA A 50 20.98 27.03 -15.09
N TYR A 51 21.46 26.91 -13.85
CA TYR A 51 21.92 28.03 -13.03
C TYR A 51 23.37 27.90 -12.54
N ARG A 52 24.04 26.76 -12.79
CA ARG A 52 25.33 26.39 -12.13
C ARG A 52 25.25 26.38 -10.61
N ASP A 53 24.05 26.15 -10.12
CA ASP A 53 23.75 26.06 -8.72
C ASP A 53 22.61 25.06 -8.48
N ARG A 54 23.00 23.88 -8.03
CA ARG A 54 22.07 22.84 -7.56
C ARG A 54 21.07 23.34 -6.51
N ALA A 55 21.46 24.29 -5.66
CA ALA A 55 20.65 24.78 -4.55
C ALA A 55 19.69 25.91 -4.93
N ALA A 56 19.81 26.50 -6.13
CA ALA A 56 18.93 27.59 -6.57
C ALA A 56 17.44 27.22 -6.51
N ILE A 57 17.11 25.94 -6.71
CA ILE A 57 15.72 25.44 -6.67
C ILE A 57 15.25 24.98 -5.28
N GLN A 58 16.10 25.03 -4.25
CA GLN A 58 15.82 24.41 -2.94
C GLN A 58 14.55 24.95 -2.29
N ALA A 59 14.37 26.28 -2.28
CA ALA A 59 13.18 26.92 -1.72
C ALA A 59 11.88 26.49 -2.43
N THR A 60 11.94 26.27 -3.74
CA THR A 60 10.82 25.77 -4.54
C THR A 60 10.48 24.34 -4.14
N LEU A 61 11.47 23.46 -4.02
CA LEU A 61 11.28 22.07 -3.61
C LEU A 61 10.73 21.97 -2.18
N ASP A 62 11.20 22.81 -1.26
CA ASP A 62 10.70 22.83 0.12
C ASP A 62 9.26 23.33 0.20
N THR A 63 8.90 24.35 -0.60
CA THR A 63 7.51 24.80 -0.72
C THR A 63 6.60 23.67 -1.19
N ILE A 64 7.00 22.93 -2.23
CA ILE A 64 6.22 21.81 -2.77
C ILE A 64 6.10 20.69 -1.72
N ALA A 65 7.20 20.40 -1.01
CA ALA A 65 7.24 19.36 0.01
C ALA A 65 6.34 19.66 1.21
N ALA A 66 6.14 20.94 1.54
CA ALA A 66 5.30 21.42 2.63
C ALA A 66 3.83 21.65 2.23
N ALA A 67 3.53 21.76 0.94
CA ALA A 67 2.18 22.02 0.46
C ALA A 67 1.21 20.87 0.77
N ASP A 68 -0.07 21.19 0.98
CA ASP A 68 -1.15 20.21 1.12
C ASP A 68 -1.38 19.43 -0.17
N ASN A 69 -1.29 20.12 -1.31
CA ASN A 69 -1.36 19.54 -2.65
C ASN A 69 -0.05 19.76 -3.43
N PRO A 70 0.96 18.88 -3.24
CA PRO A 70 2.28 19.01 -3.87
C PRO A 70 2.21 19.06 -5.40
N ALA A 71 1.32 18.29 -6.01
CA ALA A 71 1.18 18.23 -7.47
C ALA A 71 0.67 19.56 -8.05
N ALA A 72 -0.34 20.17 -7.43
CA ALA A 72 -0.84 21.48 -7.87
C ALA A 72 0.23 22.57 -7.66
N THR A 73 0.82 22.63 -6.46
CA THR A 73 1.88 23.59 -6.17
C THR A 73 3.08 23.44 -7.09
N ALA A 74 3.47 22.21 -7.44
CA ALA A 74 4.57 21.98 -8.36
C ALA A 74 4.28 22.47 -9.78
N ARG A 75 3.06 22.29 -10.29
CA ARG A 75 2.64 22.85 -11.60
C ARG A 75 2.69 24.37 -11.60
N ASP A 76 2.23 25.00 -10.52
CA ASP A 76 2.28 26.45 -10.40
C ASP A 76 3.73 26.97 -10.35
N ARG A 77 4.60 26.27 -9.61
CA ARG A 77 6.03 26.59 -9.55
C ARG A 77 6.74 26.34 -10.88
N ALA A 78 6.44 25.25 -11.57
CA ALA A 78 6.99 24.96 -12.90
C ALA A 78 6.65 26.07 -13.90
N ARG A 79 5.39 26.53 -13.94
CA ARG A 79 5.00 27.69 -14.76
C ARG A 79 5.74 28.97 -14.37
N SER A 80 5.96 29.23 -13.07
CA SER A 80 6.75 30.38 -12.63
C SER A 80 8.21 30.30 -13.09
N ILE A 81 8.82 29.11 -13.06
CA ILE A 81 10.19 28.88 -13.51
C ILE A 81 10.31 29.15 -15.02
N GLU A 82 9.35 28.70 -15.83
CA GLU A 82 9.36 28.95 -17.26
C GLU A 82 9.09 30.42 -17.61
N ALA A 83 8.19 31.07 -16.87
CA ALA A 83 7.81 32.46 -17.12
C ALA A 83 8.89 33.46 -16.73
N ASP A 84 9.59 33.21 -15.62
CA ASP A 84 10.64 34.09 -15.10
C ASP A 84 11.79 33.28 -14.47
N PRO A 85 12.65 32.65 -15.28
CA PRO A 85 13.76 31.84 -14.77
C PRO A 85 14.80 32.67 -13.99
N GLU A 86 14.93 33.96 -14.29
CA GLU A 86 15.90 34.82 -13.60
C GLU A 86 15.48 35.15 -12.16
N ALA A 87 14.20 34.97 -11.81
CA ALA A 87 13.73 35.04 -10.42
C ALA A 87 14.24 33.88 -9.54
N ILE A 88 14.62 32.75 -10.14
CA ILE A 88 15.23 31.61 -9.43
C ILE A 88 16.73 31.82 -9.26
N GLY A 89 17.40 32.27 -10.33
CA GLY A 89 18.83 32.51 -10.31
C GLY A 89 19.35 33.07 -11.64
N ALA A 90 20.58 33.57 -11.63
CA ALA A 90 21.20 34.09 -12.84
C ALA A 90 21.51 32.94 -13.82
N LEU A 91 21.01 33.05 -15.05
CA LEU A 91 21.37 32.10 -16.11
C LEU A 91 22.79 32.38 -16.63
N PRO A 92 23.61 31.33 -16.86
CA PRO A 92 24.94 31.47 -17.43
C PRO A 92 24.88 31.93 -18.91
N GLY A 93 26.03 32.33 -19.45
CA GLY A 93 26.13 32.92 -20.79
C GLY A 93 25.55 34.34 -20.90
N ARG A 94 25.67 34.92 -22.09
CA ARG A 94 25.25 36.28 -22.41
C ARG A 94 23.88 36.30 -23.07
N ALA A 95 22.94 37.00 -22.45
CA ALA A 95 21.64 37.28 -23.05
C ALA A 95 21.77 38.05 -24.37
N GLY A 96 20.90 37.71 -25.32
CA GLY A 96 20.77 38.45 -26.57
C GLY A 96 20.26 39.86 -26.31
N THR A 97 20.70 40.80 -27.14
CA THR A 97 20.15 42.16 -27.20
C THR A 97 19.63 42.43 -28.60
N PHE A 98 18.97 43.57 -28.81
CA PHE A 98 18.51 43.97 -30.15
C PHE A 98 19.61 43.94 -31.22
N TRP A 99 20.88 44.11 -30.83
CA TRP A 99 22.04 44.15 -31.73
C TRP A 99 22.92 42.90 -31.71
N ARG A 100 22.67 41.94 -30.81
CA ARG A 100 23.53 40.75 -30.63
C ARG A 100 22.70 39.52 -30.30
N LYS A 101 22.97 38.41 -31.01
CA LYS A 101 22.39 37.12 -30.66
C LYS A 101 22.88 36.66 -29.28
N GLU A 102 22.04 35.91 -28.59
CA GLU A 102 22.44 35.15 -27.40
C GLU A 102 23.54 34.14 -27.76
N ASP A 103 24.40 33.84 -26.80
CA ASP A 103 25.41 32.79 -26.97
C ASP A 103 24.83 31.39 -26.72
N GLU A 104 25.60 30.37 -27.08
CA GLU A 104 25.17 28.97 -26.95
C GLU A 104 24.95 28.59 -25.49
N GLU A 105 25.83 29.03 -24.60
CA GLU A 105 25.75 28.77 -23.16
C GLU A 105 24.41 29.28 -22.58
N ARG A 106 23.98 30.48 -22.96
CA ARG A 106 22.68 31.01 -22.55
C ARG A 106 21.52 30.20 -23.14
N ARG A 107 21.63 29.70 -24.37
CA ARG A 107 20.59 28.89 -25.00
C ARG A 107 20.46 27.51 -24.35
N GLU A 108 21.58 26.85 -24.08
CA GLU A 108 21.62 25.57 -23.36
C GLU A 108 21.00 25.71 -21.97
N ALA A 109 21.35 26.77 -21.23
CA ALA A 109 20.76 27.06 -19.92
C ALA A 109 19.23 27.22 -19.99
N LYS A 110 18.72 27.95 -20.99
CA LYS A 110 17.27 28.07 -21.22
C LYS A 110 16.61 26.73 -21.57
N GLY A 111 17.30 25.86 -22.32
CA GLY A 111 16.83 24.49 -22.55
C GLY A 111 16.71 23.72 -21.24
N ALA A 112 17.74 23.78 -20.40
CA ALA A 112 17.75 23.15 -19.08
C ALA A 112 16.66 23.69 -18.14
N VAL A 113 16.25 24.96 -18.27
CA VAL A 113 15.10 25.53 -17.52
C VAL A 113 13.79 24.79 -17.84
N VAL A 114 13.54 24.46 -19.10
CA VAL A 114 12.32 23.72 -19.50
C VAL A 114 12.33 22.31 -18.90
N ASP A 115 13.48 21.63 -18.98
CA ASP A 115 13.63 20.31 -18.37
C ASP A 115 13.50 20.38 -16.84
N LEU A 116 14.05 21.43 -16.21
CA LEU A 116 13.92 21.69 -14.78
C LEU A 116 12.46 21.86 -14.38
N ALA A 117 11.67 22.65 -15.12
CA ALA A 117 10.25 22.85 -14.85
C ALA A 117 9.49 21.51 -14.88
N MET A 118 9.74 20.68 -15.89
CA MET A 118 9.18 19.32 -15.94
C MET A 118 9.63 18.44 -14.76
N ALA A 119 10.88 18.55 -14.33
CA ALA A 119 11.38 17.79 -13.18
C ALA A 119 10.75 18.24 -11.85
N VAL A 120 10.48 19.55 -11.71
CA VAL A 120 9.73 20.11 -10.58
C VAL A 120 8.30 19.54 -10.54
N GLU A 121 7.60 19.48 -11.68
CA GLU A 121 6.27 18.83 -11.74
C GLU A 121 6.33 17.36 -11.32
N LYS A 122 7.30 16.60 -11.86
CA LYS A 122 7.51 15.19 -11.50
C LYS A 122 7.78 15.00 -10.01
N TYR A 123 8.49 15.92 -9.37
CA TYR A 123 8.70 15.88 -7.93
C TYR A 123 7.39 16.08 -7.14
N GLY A 124 6.55 17.04 -7.54
CA GLY A 124 5.23 17.24 -6.95
C GLY A 124 4.31 16.03 -7.13
N ASP A 125 4.26 15.46 -8.33
CA ASP A 125 3.47 14.26 -8.63
C ASP A 125 3.98 13.04 -7.85
N ALA A 126 5.31 12.88 -7.71
CA ALA A 126 5.90 11.83 -6.89
C ALA A 126 5.48 11.97 -5.43
N LEU A 127 5.56 13.16 -4.83
CA LEU A 127 5.12 13.39 -3.46
C LEU A 127 3.61 13.12 -3.28
N ALA A 128 2.77 13.59 -4.21
CA ALA A 128 1.33 13.35 -4.15
C ALA A 128 1.00 11.84 -4.21
N TYR A 129 1.68 11.12 -5.11
CA TYR A 129 1.55 9.67 -5.21
C TYR A 129 1.94 8.97 -3.91
N GLU A 130 3.14 9.24 -3.38
CA GLU A 130 3.64 8.56 -2.18
C GLU A 130 2.75 8.84 -0.95
N ARG A 131 2.26 10.07 -0.79
CA ARG A 131 1.28 10.40 0.26
C ARG A 131 0.01 9.55 0.13
N SER A 132 -0.51 9.41 -1.09
CA SER A 132 -1.72 8.61 -1.35
C SER A 132 -1.51 7.11 -1.08
N GLU A 133 -0.34 6.59 -1.44
CA GLU A 133 0.06 5.20 -1.19
C GLU A 133 0.17 4.90 0.31
N ILE A 134 0.84 5.78 1.07
CA ILE A 134 0.99 5.65 2.52
C ILE A 134 -0.38 5.63 3.20
N GLN A 135 -1.27 6.56 2.82
CA GLN A 135 -2.63 6.60 3.37
C GLN A 135 -3.42 5.35 3.00
N ARG A 136 -3.33 4.89 1.75
CA ARG A 136 -4.03 3.68 1.29
C ARG A 136 -3.54 2.44 2.03
N ALA A 137 -2.22 2.28 2.16
CA ALA A 137 -1.62 1.17 2.89
C ALA A 137 -2.02 1.18 4.37
N HIS A 138 -2.01 2.36 5.01
CA HIS A 138 -2.44 2.49 6.41
C HIS A 138 -3.92 2.16 6.61
N ARG A 139 -4.81 2.63 5.74
CA ARG A 139 -6.24 2.28 5.80
C ARG A 139 -6.49 0.80 5.56
N ALA A 140 -5.75 0.19 4.63
CA ALA A 140 -5.82 -1.25 4.41
C ALA A 140 -5.38 -2.02 5.67
N GLU A 141 -4.34 -1.54 6.35
CA GLU A 141 -3.88 -2.10 7.61
C GLU A 141 -4.90 -1.92 8.74
N GLN A 142 -5.51 -0.74 8.87
CA GLN A 142 -6.60 -0.52 9.81
C GLN A 142 -7.76 -1.49 9.59
N ALA A 143 -8.18 -1.67 8.33
CA ALA A 143 -9.25 -2.61 7.96
C ALA A 143 -8.86 -4.08 8.25
N ARG A 144 -7.60 -4.43 8.00
CA ARG A 144 -7.02 -5.73 8.33
C ARG A 144 -7.16 -5.99 9.83
N LEU A 145 -6.67 -5.06 10.65
CA LEU A 145 -6.63 -5.15 12.11
C LEU A 145 -8.02 -5.10 12.75
N SER A 146 -8.97 -4.38 12.15
CA SER A 146 -10.35 -4.28 12.64
C SER A 146 -11.19 -5.54 12.41
N THR A 147 -10.68 -6.52 11.66
CA THR A 147 -11.38 -7.78 11.40
C THR A 147 -11.13 -8.76 12.56
N PRO A 148 -12.15 -9.10 13.39
CA PRO A 148 -11.98 -10.12 14.41
C PRO A 148 -11.90 -11.51 13.79
N ILE A 149 -11.21 -12.43 14.46
CA ILE A 149 -11.30 -13.87 14.17
C ILE A 149 -12.27 -14.49 15.18
N PRO A 150 -13.45 -14.95 14.76
CA PRO A 150 -14.43 -15.52 15.67
C PRO A 150 -13.92 -16.81 16.30
N ALA A 151 -14.33 -17.09 17.54
CA ALA A 151 -14.13 -18.40 18.14
C ALA A 151 -15.02 -19.43 17.45
N PRO A 152 -14.54 -20.68 17.33
CA PRO A 152 -15.41 -21.77 16.92
C PRO A 152 -16.54 -21.93 17.93
N SER A 153 -17.71 -22.32 17.43
CA SER A 153 -18.82 -22.87 18.20
C SER A 153 -18.33 -24.05 19.03
N ARG A 154 -19.11 -24.44 20.04
CA ARG A 154 -18.75 -25.56 20.89
C ARG A 154 -18.60 -26.84 20.06
N GLU A 155 -19.48 -27.04 19.10
CA GLU A 155 -19.51 -28.16 18.19
C GLU A 155 -18.28 -28.18 17.29
N LEU A 156 -17.95 -27.04 16.65
CA LEU A 156 -16.75 -26.94 15.82
C LEU A 156 -15.48 -27.09 16.66
N ALA A 157 -15.44 -26.55 17.88
CA ALA A 157 -14.31 -26.71 18.78
C ALA A 157 -14.04 -28.18 19.10
N VAL A 158 -15.08 -29.01 19.32
CA VAL A 158 -14.92 -30.46 19.48
C VAL A 158 -14.33 -31.07 18.21
N VAL A 159 -14.85 -30.73 17.02
CA VAL A 159 -14.32 -31.22 15.74
C VAL A 159 -12.84 -30.88 15.57
N LEU A 160 -12.42 -29.66 15.92
CA LEU A 160 -11.02 -29.22 15.85
C LEU A 160 -10.08 -29.97 16.81
N THR A 161 -10.59 -30.73 17.78
CA THR A 161 -9.76 -31.59 18.66
C THR A 161 -9.64 -33.02 18.16
N GLN A 162 -10.42 -33.41 17.14
CA GLN A 162 -10.41 -34.78 16.62
C GLN A 162 -9.22 -35.01 15.67
N PRO A 163 -8.81 -36.27 15.48
CA PRO A 163 -7.91 -36.63 14.40
C PRO A 163 -8.48 -36.18 13.05
N VAL A 164 -7.60 -35.64 12.20
CA VAL A 164 -7.94 -34.99 10.93
C VAL A 164 -8.93 -35.79 10.07
N GLY A 165 -8.75 -37.10 9.91
CA GLY A 165 -9.65 -37.93 9.11
C GLY A 165 -11.09 -37.95 9.62
N LYS A 166 -11.28 -38.01 10.96
CA LYS A 166 -12.60 -37.95 11.59
C LYS A 166 -13.21 -36.56 11.49
N ALA A 167 -12.39 -35.53 11.70
CA ALA A 167 -12.85 -34.14 11.57
C ALA A 167 -13.36 -33.84 10.15
N VAL A 168 -12.64 -34.28 9.12
CA VAL A 168 -13.06 -34.13 7.72
C VAL A 168 -14.37 -34.88 7.44
N GLU A 169 -14.54 -36.09 7.96
CA GLU A 169 -15.78 -36.86 7.81
C GLU A 169 -16.98 -36.14 8.44
N VAL A 170 -16.82 -35.55 9.62
CA VAL A 170 -17.88 -34.76 10.28
C VAL A 170 -18.24 -33.54 9.43
N LEU A 171 -17.25 -32.80 8.93
CA LEU A 171 -17.46 -31.62 8.10
C LEU A 171 -18.13 -31.95 6.74
N GLN A 172 -17.92 -33.16 6.21
CA GLN A 172 -18.63 -33.61 4.99
C GLN A 172 -20.11 -33.87 5.24
N LYS A 173 -20.46 -34.32 6.45
CA LYS A 173 -21.84 -34.62 6.85
C LYS A 173 -22.59 -33.38 7.31
N ASP A 174 -21.90 -32.44 7.94
CA ASP A 174 -22.48 -31.21 8.47
C ASP A 174 -21.97 -29.96 7.74
N ARG A 175 -22.80 -29.44 6.84
CA ARG A 175 -22.50 -28.21 6.09
C ARG A 175 -22.44 -26.97 6.95
N THR A 176 -23.16 -26.93 8.07
CA THR A 176 -23.18 -25.74 8.94
C THR A 176 -21.82 -25.55 9.62
N LEU A 177 -21.21 -26.63 10.10
CA LEU A 177 -19.86 -26.63 10.66
C LEU A 177 -18.80 -26.36 9.59
N ALA A 178 -18.99 -26.87 8.37
CA ALA A 178 -18.10 -26.56 7.25
C ALA A 178 -18.15 -25.06 6.88
N ASP A 179 -19.34 -24.46 6.82
CA ASP A 179 -19.51 -23.03 6.56
C ASP A 179 -18.92 -22.16 7.67
N GLU A 180 -19.08 -22.59 8.93
CA GLU A 180 -18.46 -21.93 10.08
C GLU A 180 -16.92 -21.97 10.00
N LEU A 181 -16.36 -23.14 9.70
CA LEU A 181 -14.92 -23.32 9.50
C LEU A 181 -14.40 -22.39 8.39
N VAL A 182 -15.11 -22.29 7.26
CA VAL A 182 -14.77 -21.37 6.17
C VAL A 182 -14.79 -19.92 6.66
N LYS A 183 -15.80 -19.49 7.42
CA LYS A 183 -15.88 -18.12 7.97
C LYS A 183 -14.70 -17.79 8.87
N ILE A 184 -14.30 -18.70 9.77
CA ILE A 184 -13.13 -18.51 10.64
C ILE A 184 -11.86 -18.35 9.81
N VAL A 185 -11.64 -19.24 8.84
CA VAL A 185 -10.43 -19.21 8.00
C VAL A 185 -10.36 -17.95 7.15
N GLU A 186 -11.47 -17.53 6.54
CA GLU A 186 -11.55 -16.29 5.75
C GLU A 186 -11.36 -15.04 6.62
N ALA A 187 -11.91 -15.02 7.83
CA ALA A 187 -11.66 -13.93 8.78
C ALA A 187 -10.17 -13.83 9.13
N GLY A 188 -9.51 -14.97 9.38
CA GLY A 188 -8.07 -14.95 9.62
C GLY A 188 -7.23 -14.61 8.39
N ARG A 189 -7.64 -14.98 7.17
CA ARG A 189 -6.95 -14.53 5.94
C ARG A 189 -7.01 -13.03 5.75
N ARG A 190 -8.13 -12.41 6.13
CA ARG A 190 -8.29 -10.94 6.14
C ARG A 190 -7.54 -10.28 7.29
N ARG A 191 -7.36 -10.97 8.43
CA ARG A 191 -6.77 -10.40 9.65
C ARG A 191 -5.27 -10.62 9.76
N LEU A 192 -4.71 -11.70 9.22
CA LEU A 192 -3.32 -12.12 9.47
C LEU A 192 -2.42 -11.78 8.29
N SER A 193 -1.31 -11.12 8.58
CA SER A 193 -0.23 -10.89 7.62
C SER A 193 0.70 -12.11 7.57
N ALA A 194 1.58 -12.16 6.58
CA ALA A 194 2.62 -13.18 6.52
C ALA A 194 3.57 -13.11 7.75
N ASP A 195 3.78 -11.92 8.30
CA ASP A 195 4.63 -11.72 9.49
C ASP A 195 3.94 -12.28 10.75
N ASP A 196 2.64 -12.03 10.91
CA ASP A 196 1.86 -12.59 12.04
C ASP A 196 1.93 -14.13 12.05
N LEU A 197 1.89 -14.76 10.87
CA LEU A 197 1.95 -16.23 10.75
C LEU A 197 3.32 -16.81 11.12
N ARG A 198 4.40 -16.04 10.93
CA ARG A 198 5.78 -16.44 11.24
C ARG A 198 6.13 -16.23 12.72
N GLU A 199 5.49 -15.27 13.39
CA GLU A 199 5.75 -14.97 14.80
C GLU A 199 5.19 -16.08 15.72
N PRO A 200 6.04 -16.76 16.52
CA PRO A 200 5.58 -17.79 17.45
C PRO A 200 4.63 -17.22 18.51
N GLY A 201 3.52 -17.91 18.79
CA GLY A 201 2.54 -17.50 19.80
C GLY A 201 1.61 -16.34 19.39
N ARG A 202 1.84 -15.70 18.23
CA ARG A 202 1.01 -14.60 17.74
C ARG A 202 -0.37 -15.03 17.25
N VAL A 203 -0.44 -16.22 16.64
CA VAL A 203 -1.66 -16.79 16.06
C VAL A 203 -2.09 -18.02 16.86
N PRO A 204 -3.33 -18.08 17.36
CA PRO A 204 -3.82 -19.22 18.13
C PRO A 204 -3.72 -20.54 17.37
N ASP A 205 -3.28 -21.61 18.04
CA ASP A 205 -3.16 -22.95 17.45
C ASP A 205 -4.51 -23.46 16.89
N THR A 206 -5.62 -23.10 17.54
CA THR A 206 -6.97 -23.38 17.07
C THR A 206 -7.22 -22.84 15.67
N TYR A 207 -6.72 -21.63 15.35
CA TYR A 207 -6.84 -21.07 14.01
C TYR A 207 -5.95 -21.83 13.01
N ARG A 208 -4.71 -22.15 13.40
CA ARG A 208 -3.78 -22.90 12.53
C ARG A 208 -4.35 -24.27 12.16
N HIS A 209 -4.95 -24.96 13.13
CA HIS A 209 -5.62 -26.24 12.89
C HIS A 209 -6.87 -26.09 12.02
N ALA A 210 -7.70 -25.06 12.27
CA ALA A 210 -8.85 -24.75 11.43
C ALA A 210 -8.46 -24.50 9.96
N ALA A 211 -7.39 -23.73 9.71
CA ALA A 211 -6.87 -23.48 8.36
C ALA A 211 -6.41 -24.77 7.67
N MET A 212 -5.66 -25.63 8.37
CA MET A 212 -5.24 -26.93 7.84
C MET A 212 -6.43 -27.83 7.50
N LEU A 213 -7.39 -27.97 8.41
CA LEU A 213 -8.59 -28.80 8.20
C LEU A 213 -9.43 -28.32 7.02
N ARG A 214 -9.55 -26.99 6.85
CA ARG A 214 -10.26 -26.40 5.71
C ARG A 214 -9.59 -26.77 4.38
N ASP A 215 -8.26 -26.68 4.31
CA ASP A 215 -7.54 -27.01 3.08
C ASP A 215 -7.64 -28.51 2.74
N MET A 216 -7.57 -29.38 3.76
CA MET A 216 -7.76 -30.83 3.57
C MET A 216 -9.19 -31.18 3.16
N HIS A 217 -10.21 -30.59 3.79
CA HIS A 217 -11.60 -30.78 3.42
C HIS A 217 -11.84 -30.40 1.94
N GLN A 218 -11.24 -29.30 1.47
CA GLN A 218 -11.32 -28.89 0.06
C GLN A 218 -10.61 -29.84 -0.89
N GLN A 219 -9.43 -30.36 -0.51
CA GLN A 219 -8.73 -31.36 -1.31
C GLN A 219 -9.54 -32.65 -1.45
N HIS A 220 -10.14 -33.13 -0.37
CA HIS A 220 -11.02 -34.31 -0.40
C HIS A 220 -12.25 -34.09 -1.30
N ALA A 221 -12.89 -32.92 -1.22
CA ALA A 221 -14.02 -32.59 -2.09
C ALA A 221 -13.62 -32.62 -3.58
N ARG A 222 -12.44 -32.10 -3.93
CA ARG A 222 -11.91 -32.12 -5.31
C ARG A 222 -11.60 -33.53 -5.81
N GLN A 223 -11.05 -34.39 -4.96
CA GLN A 223 -10.76 -35.77 -5.32
C GLN A 223 -12.04 -36.59 -5.57
N GLN A 224 -13.10 -36.34 -4.80
CA GLN A 224 -14.39 -36.99 -4.99
C GLN A 224 -15.09 -36.57 -6.30
N THR A 225 -14.94 -35.31 -6.72
CA THR A 225 -15.48 -34.85 -8.02
C THR A 225 -14.72 -35.48 -9.20
N LEU A 226 -13.38 -35.57 -9.11
CA LEU A 226 -12.56 -36.19 -10.17
C LEU A 226 -12.79 -37.69 -10.29
N GLY A 227 -12.98 -38.40 -9.17
CA GLY A 227 -13.31 -39.83 -9.17
C GLY A 227 -14.71 -40.14 -9.71
N ARG A 228 -15.62 -39.16 -9.77
CA ARG A 228 -16.98 -39.32 -10.31
C ARG A 228 -17.05 -39.11 -11.82
N GLU A 229 -16.11 -38.38 -12.40
CA GLU A 229 -15.98 -38.18 -13.85
C GLU A 229 -15.25 -39.34 -14.55
N ILE A 230 -14.59 -40.22 -13.80
CA ILE A 230 -13.92 -41.44 -14.29
C ILE A 230 -14.64 -42.69 -13.74
N GLY A 231 -15.97 -42.77 -13.95
CA GLY A 231 -16.77 -44.00 -13.78
C GLY A 231 -16.82 -44.81 -15.08
N PRO A 232 -17.05 -46.14 -15.03
CA PRO A 232 -16.32 -47.10 -15.86
C PRO A 232 -16.74 -47.09 -17.33
N VAL A 233 -15.75 -47.01 -18.22
CA VAL A 233 -15.86 -47.52 -19.60
C VAL A 233 -15.95 -49.04 -19.49
N LEU A 234 -17.14 -49.55 -19.20
CA LEU A 234 -17.44 -50.97 -19.30
C LEU A 234 -17.48 -51.34 -20.78
N THR A 235 -16.39 -52.00 -21.22
CA THR A 235 -16.36 -53.19 -22.07
C THR A 235 -17.64 -53.51 -22.84
N ARG A 236 -17.54 -53.44 -24.17
CA ARG A 236 -18.32 -54.28 -25.10
C ARG A 236 -17.37 -55.25 -25.78
#